data_AF-A0A349U4C9-F1
#
_entry.id   AF-A0A349U4C9-F1
#
_cell.length_a   1.000
_cell.length_b   1.000
_cell.length_c   1.000
_cell.angle_alpha   90.00
_cell.angle_beta   90.00
_cell.angle_gamma   90.00
#
_symmetry.space_group_name_H-M   'P 1'
#
loop_
_entity.id
_entity.type
_entity.pdbx_description
1 polymer ?
#
loop_
_entity_poly.entity_id
_entity_poly.type
_entity_poly.pdbx_seq_one_letter_code
_entity_poly.pdbx_strand_id
1 'polypeptide(L)' 'MSLSEIRKKKGIAAPKMAERVGITTAELIQIEQGKRKPRLCMAQIWANALDLTFEEFSWHYYEIADPAQIADYKEED' A
#
# COMPACT_ATOMS: atom_id res chain seq x y z
N MET A 1 -2.19 0.32 10.34
CA MET A 1 -0.88 0.92 10.00
C MET A 1 -0.93 1.29 8.53
N SER A 2 -0.50 2.48 8.18
CA SER A 2 -0.44 2.91 6.78
C SER A 2 0.69 2.23 6.01
N LEU A 3 0.59 2.21 4.67
CA LEU A 3 1.68 1.73 3.80
C LEU A 3 3.02 2.44 4.07
N SER A 4 2.97 3.75 4.41
CA SER A 4 4.18 4.52 4.75
C SER A 4 4.85 4.02 6.03
N GLU A 5 4.05 3.69 7.05
CA GLU A 5 4.55 3.18 8.33
C GLU A 5 5.19 1.80 8.16
N ILE A 6 4.55 0.92 7.38
CA ILE A 6 5.08 -0.42 7.08
C ILE A 6 6.41 -0.32 6.35
N ARG A 7 6.47 0.51 5.29
CA ARG A 7 7.70 0.73 4.53
C ARG A 7 8.84 1.22 5.44
N LYS A 8 8.56 2.20 6.31
CA LYS A 8 9.55 2.75 7.26
C LYS A 8 9.99 1.70 8.27
N LYS A 9 9.09 0.88 8.81
CA LYS A 9 9.42 -0.23 9.72
C LYS A 9 10.34 -1.27 9.06
N LYS A 10 10.20 -1.49 7.76
CA LYS A 10 11.08 -2.35 6.96
C LYS A 10 12.38 -1.68 6.51
N GLY A 11 12.63 -0.44 6.93
CA GLY A 11 13.85 0.29 6.60
C GLY A 11 13.99 0.67 5.12
N ILE A 12 12.90 0.63 4.34
CA ILE A 12 12.95 0.88 2.89
C ILE A 12 12.79 2.38 2.63
N ALA A 13 13.79 2.99 2.00
CA ALA A 13 13.72 4.38 1.57
C ALA A 13 12.68 4.59 0.45
N ALA A 14 11.98 5.72 0.46
CA ALA A 14 10.91 6.00 -0.53
C ALA A 14 11.39 5.91 -2.00
N PRO A 15 12.56 6.45 -2.39
CA PRO A 15 13.07 6.28 -3.76
C PRO A 15 13.30 4.81 -4.11
N LYS A 16 13.82 4.01 -3.17
CA LYS A 16 14.09 2.59 -3.40
C LYS A 16 12.79 1.78 -3.53
N MET A 17 11.76 2.14 -2.76
CA MET A 17 10.44 1.53 -2.90
C MET A 17 9.81 1.87 -4.25
N ALA A 18 9.88 3.13 -4.65
CA ALA A 18 9.33 3.59 -5.94
C ALA A 18 9.97 2.83 -7.11
N GLU A 19 11.28 2.62 -7.06
CA GLU A 19 12.03 1.77 -8.01
C GLU A 19 11.51 0.32 -8.02
N ARG A 20 11.36 -0.33 -6.84
CA ARG A 20 10.85 -1.71 -6.73
C ARG A 20 9.45 -1.87 -7.33
N VAL A 21 8.62 -0.85 -7.19
CA VAL A 21 7.24 -0.83 -7.65
C VAL A 21 7.12 -0.39 -9.11
N GLY A 22 8.14 0.27 -9.67
CA GLY A 22 8.11 0.80 -11.04
C GLY A 22 7.30 2.09 -11.17
N ILE A 23 7.33 2.96 -10.16
CA ILE A 23 6.68 4.28 -10.17
C ILE A 23 7.66 5.38 -9.76
N THR A 24 7.24 6.64 -9.86
CA THR A 24 8.05 7.76 -9.36
C THR A 24 7.93 7.90 -7.84
N THR A 25 8.97 8.47 -7.19
CA THR A 25 8.94 8.75 -5.74
C THR A 25 7.77 9.68 -5.37
N ALA A 26 7.44 10.64 -6.23
CA ALA A 26 6.31 11.55 -6.02
C ALA A 26 4.97 10.79 -6.04
N GLU A 27 4.79 9.86 -6.98
CA GLU A 27 3.60 9.01 -7.04
C GLU A 27 3.48 8.10 -5.82
N LEU A 28 4.59 7.50 -5.37
CA LEU A 28 4.63 6.71 -4.14
C LEU A 28 4.14 7.53 -2.94
N ILE A 29 4.65 8.77 -2.77
CA ILE A 29 4.24 9.65 -1.66
C ILE A 29 2.76 10.02 -1.77
N GLN A 30 2.24 10.30 -2.96
CA GLN A 30 0.81 10.59 -3.14
C GLN A 30 -0.06 9.38 -2.80
N ILE A 31 0.38 8.16 -3.13
CA ILE A 31 -0.29 6.91 -2.77
C ILE A 31 -0.26 6.70 -1.26
N GLU A 32 0.90 6.82 -0.63
CA GLU A 32 1.06 6.68 0.82
C GLU A 32 0.24 7.69 1.63
N GLN A 33 -0.03 8.86 1.06
CA GLN A 33 -0.86 9.92 1.66
C GLN A 33 -2.36 9.76 1.33
N GLY A 34 -2.76 8.75 0.56
CA GLY A 34 -4.14 8.57 0.11
C GLY A 34 -4.63 9.59 -0.93
N LYS A 35 -3.74 10.47 -1.43
CA LYS A 35 -4.07 11.50 -2.43
C LYS A 35 -4.23 10.92 -3.83
N ARG A 36 -3.60 9.78 -4.10
CA ARG A 36 -3.71 9.06 -5.36
C ARG A 36 -4.00 7.60 -5.09
N LYS A 37 -5.02 7.07 -5.76
CA LYS A 37 -5.33 5.64 -5.69
C LYS A 37 -4.34 4.84 -6.56
N PRO A 38 -3.64 3.85 -5.99
CA PRO A 38 -2.87 2.90 -6.78
C PRO A 38 -3.78 2.05 -7.68
N ARG A 39 -3.25 1.54 -8.80
CA ARG A 39 -3.97 0.61 -9.67
C ARG A 39 -3.94 -0.79 -9.05
N LEU A 40 -5.06 -1.52 -9.12
CA LEU A 40 -5.15 -2.88 -8.57
C LEU A 40 -4.08 -3.82 -9.15
N CYS A 41 -3.70 -3.67 -10.42
CA CYS A 41 -2.64 -4.46 -11.04
C CYS A 41 -1.27 -4.32 -10.36
N MET A 42 -1.04 -3.23 -9.61
CA MET A 42 0.20 -3.01 -8.87
C MET A 42 0.17 -3.65 -7.48
N ALA A 43 -1.00 -4.06 -6.96
CA ALA A 43 -1.16 -4.54 -5.59
C ALA A 43 -0.20 -5.69 -5.25
N GLN A 44 -0.06 -6.69 -6.13
CA GLN A 44 0.88 -7.79 -5.92
C GLN A 44 2.35 -7.32 -5.90
N ILE A 45 2.70 -6.35 -6.74
CA ILE A 45 4.06 -5.77 -6.79
C ILE A 45 4.37 -5.05 -5.48
N TRP A 46 3.40 -4.31 -4.95
CA TRP A 46 3.54 -3.64 -3.65
C TRP A 46 3.66 -4.62 -2.50
N ALA A 47 2.83 -5.67 -2.46
CA ALA A 47 2.92 -6.73 -1.46
C ALA A 47 4.31 -7.37 -1.45
N ASN A 48 4.82 -7.76 -2.61
CA ASN A 48 6.16 -8.33 -2.76
C ASN A 48 7.25 -7.33 -2.35
N ALA A 49 7.15 -6.06 -2.76
CA ALA A 49 8.16 -5.04 -2.45
C ALA A 49 8.21 -4.68 -0.95
N LEU A 50 7.10 -4.89 -0.24
CA LEU A 50 6.97 -4.78 1.21
C LEU A 50 7.20 -6.11 1.93
N ASP A 51 7.57 -7.21 1.28
CA ASP A 51 7.67 -8.53 1.90
C ASP A 51 6.42 -8.87 2.76
N LEU A 52 5.24 -8.70 2.15
CA LEU A 52 3.94 -9.04 2.72
C LEU A 52 3.25 -10.08 1.83
N THR A 53 2.36 -10.86 2.42
CA THR A 53 1.37 -11.59 1.62
C THR A 53 0.40 -10.60 0.95
N PHE A 54 -0.28 -11.04 -0.11
CA PHE A 54 -1.31 -10.21 -0.74
C PHE A 54 -2.44 -9.89 0.24
N GLU A 55 -2.80 -10.84 1.11
CA GLU A 55 -3.81 -10.69 2.15
C GLU A 55 -3.43 -9.60 3.16
N GLU A 56 -2.23 -9.68 3.74
CA GLU A 56 -1.71 -8.67 4.66
C GLU A 56 -1.64 -7.27 4.01
N PHE A 57 -1.18 -7.22 2.76
CA PHE A 57 -1.16 -5.97 2.00
C PHE A 57 -2.56 -5.41 1.77
N SER A 58 -3.54 -6.26 1.47
CA SER A 58 -4.89 -5.86 1.14
C SER A 58 -5.56 -5.08 2.28
N TRP A 59 -5.32 -5.47 3.54
CA TRP A 59 -5.83 -4.78 4.73
C TRP A 59 -5.38 -3.33 4.81
N HIS A 60 -4.17 -3.03 4.34
CA HIS A 60 -3.60 -1.68 4.33
C HIS A 60 -3.90 -0.92 3.02
N TYR A 61 -4.14 -1.66 1.95
CA TYR A 61 -4.40 -1.11 0.63
C TYR A 61 -5.83 -0.62 0.47
N TYR A 62 -6.82 -1.36 0.98
CA TYR A 62 -8.23 -0.98 0.85
C TYR A 62 -8.57 0.33 1.57
N GLU A 63 -7.85 0.68 2.66
CA GLU A 63 -7.95 1.99 3.33
C GLU A 63 -7.69 3.15 2.36
N ILE A 64 -6.80 2.93 1.40
CA ILE A 64 -6.34 3.93 0.44
C ILE A 64 -7.10 3.81 -0.90
N ALA A 65 -7.38 2.57 -1.33
CA ALA A 65 -7.96 2.27 -2.63
C ALA A 65 -9.48 2.47 -2.67
N ASP A 66 -10.20 2.19 -1.58
CA ASP A 66 -11.64 2.43 -1.49
C ASP A 66 -12.13 2.47 -0.02
N PRO A 67 -12.21 3.67 0.59
CA PRO A 67 -12.67 3.83 1.97
C PRO A 67 -14.09 3.29 2.22
N ALA A 68 -14.92 3.16 1.18
CA ALA A 68 -16.28 2.66 1.31
C ALA A 68 -16.35 1.15 1.58
N GLN A 69 -15.33 0.36 1.18
CA GLN A 69 -15.33 -1.09 1.36
C GLN A 69 -14.92 -1.55 2.76
N ILE A 70 -14.29 -0.69 3.55
CA ILE A 70 -13.92 -1.01 4.94
C ILE A 70 -15.13 -1.05 5.86
N ALA A 71 -16.18 -0.29 5.55
CA ALA A 71 -17.39 -0.28 6.37
C ALA A 71 -18.10 -1.65 6.40
N ASP A 72 -17.96 -2.43 5.33
CA ASP A 72 -18.60 -3.74 5.16
C ASP A 72 -17.72 -4.92 5.60
N TYR A 73 -16.40 -4.71 5.73
CA TYR A 73 -15.47 -5.68 6.31
C TYR A 73 -15.32 -5.43 7.82
N LYS A 74 -16.38 -5.73 8.58
CA LYS A 74 -16.22 -6.04 10.00
C LYS A 74 -16.06 -7.55 10.11
N GLU A 75 -14.98 -8.00 10.74
CA GLU A 75 -14.90 -9.36 11.26
C GLU A 75 -16.15 -9.58 12.12
N GLU A 76 -17.01 -10.50 11.70
CA GLU A 76 -18.04 -11.05 12.59
C GLU A 76 -17.29 -11.89 13.64
N ASP A 77 -17.33 -11.43 14.89
CA ASP A 77 -16.84 -12.15 16.08
C ASP A 77 -17.55 -13.51 16.27
#